data_AF-B7G0L8-F1
#
_entry.id   AF-B7G0L8-F1
#
_cell.length_a   1.000
_cell.length_b   1.000
_cell.length_c   1.000
_cell.angle_alpha   90.00
_cell.angle_beta   90.00
_cell.angle_gamma   90.00
#
_symmetry.space_group_name_H-M   'P 1'
#
loop_
_entity.id
_entity.type
_entity.pdbx_description
1 polymer ?
#
loop_
_entity_poly.entity_id
_entity_poly.type
_entity_poly.pdbx_seq_one_letter_code
_entity_poly.pdbx_strand_id
1 'polypeptide(L)'
;MAGPPSEQARRQANLRLLQRTCSNEIVSIENTATHVVLYEFSDNAWRKCDVEGSLFLVVTKQSSDPYQAIVLNRNSAENFIMSITPVMQLQHQDPYLIIKQPVEDTTCIRGIWFHSADERIAMNEALQMTIERVKKGHVPLATLGISTTSESNGTATTTAAAPRAASADEATAMASVLSVAAAEATNSTSTSHASPPTGVALDKKSLQLALLSLVQDDRFLDLLHSQYLRVVHARSKK
;
A
#
# COMPACT_ATOMS: atom_id res chain seq x y z
N MET A 1 16.40 0.83 -22.89
CA MET A 1 15.87 0.58 -21.54
C MET A 1 14.58 1.36 -21.40
N ALA A 2 13.44 0.70 -21.24
CA ALA A 2 12.19 1.39 -20.92
C ALA A 2 12.33 1.98 -19.51
N GLY A 3 12.05 3.28 -19.36
CA GLY A 3 12.06 3.94 -18.05
C GLY A 3 11.05 3.32 -17.09
N PRO A 4 11.14 3.62 -15.78
CA PRO A 4 10.16 3.13 -14.81
C PRO A 4 8.75 3.53 -15.26
N PRO A 5 7.76 2.62 -15.11
CA PRO A 5 6.39 2.92 -15.51
C PRO A 5 5.89 4.18 -14.81
N SER A 6 5.19 5.04 -15.55
CA SER A 6 4.66 6.28 -15.01
C SER A 6 3.74 6.00 -13.81
N GLU A 7 3.66 6.96 -12.90
CA GLU A 7 2.77 6.84 -11.73
C GLU A 7 1.31 6.58 -12.14
N GLN A 8 0.87 7.18 -13.24
CA GLN A 8 -0.44 6.94 -13.84
C GLN A 8 -0.60 5.48 -14.30
N ALA A 9 0.41 4.89 -14.94
CA ALA A 9 0.37 3.48 -15.35
C ALA A 9 0.30 2.55 -14.13
N ARG A 10 1.07 2.85 -13.07
CA ARG A 10 1.01 2.11 -11.80
C ARG A 10 -0.37 2.21 -11.14
N ARG A 11 -0.94 3.41 -11.07
CA ARG A 11 -2.29 3.64 -10.50
C ARG A 11 -3.37 2.90 -11.30
N GLN A 12 -3.27 2.88 -12.63
CA GLN A 12 -4.21 2.15 -13.48
C GLN A 12 -4.07 0.63 -13.34
N ALA A 13 -2.85 0.11 -13.19
CA ALA A 13 -2.62 -1.30 -12.90
C ALA A 13 -3.21 -1.70 -11.54
N ASN A 14 -2.97 -0.89 -10.50
CA ASN A 14 -3.55 -1.11 -9.18
C ASN A 14 -5.08 -1.07 -9.20
N LEU A 15 -5.67 -0.14 -9.96
CA LEU A 15 -7.12 -0.05 -10.11
C LEU A 15 -7.71 -1.33 -10.72
N ARG A 16 -7.11 -1.83 -11.81
CA ARG A 16 -7.52 -3.10 -12.44
C ARG A 16 -7.38 -4.28 -11.49
N LEU A 17 -6.32 -4.30 -10.67
CA LEU A 17 -6.11 -5.34 -9.67
C LEU A 17 -7.21 -5.33 -8.60
N LEU A 18 -7.54 -4.16 -8.07
CA LEU A 18 -8.61 -4.00 -7.06
C LEU A 18 -9.97 -4.36 -7.65
N GLN A 19 -10.25 -3.97 -8.90
CA GLN A 19 -11.49 -4.32 -9.59
C GLN A 19 -11.67 -5.83 -9.74
N ARG A 20 -10.59 -6.55 -10.07
CA ARG A 20 -10.63 -8.01 -10.25
C ARG A 20 -10.70 -8.78 -8.93
N THR A 21 -10.03 -8.30 -7.89
CA THR A 21 -9.82 -9.07 -6.65
C THR A 21 -10.83 -8.71 -5.55
N CYS A 22 -11.30 -7.46 -5.51
CA CYS A 22 -12.17 -6.97 -4.46
C CYS A 22 -13.58 -6.65 -4.97
N SER A 23 -13.72 -5.76 -5.95
CA SER A 23 -15.03 -5.39 -6.50
C SER A 23 -14.93 -4.59 -7.81
N ASN A 24 -15.72 -4.96 -8.81
CA ASN A 24 -15.81 -4.25 -10.09
C ASN A 24 -16.49 -2.85 -9.96
N GLU A 25 -17.07 -2.54 -8.80
CA GLU A 25 -17.69 -1.24 -8.51
C GLU A 25 -16.66 -0.15 -8.21
N ILE A 26 -15.39 -0.50 -8.03
CA ILE A 26 -14.32 0.46 -7.74
C ILE A 26 -14.03 1.31 -8.98
N VAL A 27 -14.13 2.64 -8.84
CA VAL A 27 -13.96 3.58 -9.96
C VAL A 27 -12.59 4.24 -9.95
N SER A 28 -12.15 4.73 -8.79
CA SER A 28 -10.90 5.45 -8.64
C SER A 28 -10.25 5.16 -7.29
N ILE A 29 -8.94 5.39 -7.23
CA ILE A 29 -8.14 5.26 -6.01
C ILE A 29 -7.78 6.67 -5.56
N GLU A 30 -8.28 7.15 -4.43
CA GLU A 30 -7.97 8.50 -3.91
C GLU A 30 -6.57 8.55 -3.31
N ASN A 31 -6.18 7.55 -2.52
CA ASN A 31 -4.88 7.52 -1.87
C ASN A 31 -4.37 6.08 -1.69
N THR A 32 -3.05 5.92 -1.57
CA THR A 32 -2.40 4.61 -1.41
C THR A 32 -1.29 4.64 -0.37
N ALA A 33 -1.11 3.56 0.37
CA ALA A 33 0.07 3.32 1.20
C ALA A 33 0.69 1.96 0.87
N THR A 34 2.02 1.89 0.90
CA THR A 34 2.78 0.74 0.40
C THR A 34 2.77 -0.44 1.35
N HIS A 35 2.86 -0.20 2.66
CA HIS A 35 2.88 -1.25 3.67
C HIS A 35 2.21 -0.80 4.97
N VAL A 36 1.15 -1.52 5.33
CA VAL A 36 0.40 -1.35 6.56
C VAL A 36 0.18 -2.69 7.25
N VAL A 37 -0.03 -2.64 8.56
CA VAL A 37 -0.42 -3.79 9.40
C VAL A 37 -1.66 -3.43 10.19
N LEU A 38 -2.67 -4.31 10.16
CA LEU A 38 -3.92 -4.10 10.87
C LEU A 38 -3.86 -4.67 12.30
N TYR A 39 -4.36 -3.88 13.24
CA TYR A 39 -4.62 -4.26 14.63
C TYR A 39 -6.08 -4.00 14.96
N GLU A 40 -6.63 -4.82 15.84
CA GLU A 40 -7.98 -4.67 16.35
C GLU A 40 -7.94 -4.65 17.88
N PHE A 41 -8.72 -3.77 18.47
CA PHE A 41 -8.87 -3.69 19.92
C PHE A 41 -10.10 -4.49 20.32
N SER A 42 -9.88 -5.56 21.08
CA SER A 42 -10.91 -6.48 21.59
C SER A 42 -10.53 -6.90 23.01
N ASP A 43 -11.51 -7.18 23.86
CA ASP A 43 -11.28 -7.63 25.24
C ASP A 43 -10.29 -6.74 26.02
N ASN A 44 -10.42 -5.42 25.84
CA ASN A 44 -9.54 -4.39 26.42
C ASN A 44 -8.05 -4.53 26.06
N ALA A 45 -7.71 -5.24 24.99
CA ALA A 45 -6.34 -5.44 24.52
C ALA A 45 -6.22 -5.25 23.00
N TRP A 46 -5.04 -4.81 22.56
CA TRP A 46 -4.70 -4.77 21.15
C TRP A 46 -4.26 -6.13 20.65
N ARG A 47 -4.84 -6.59 19.54
CA ARG A 47 -4.47 -7.83 18.87
C ARG A 47 -4.00 -7.50 17.45
N LYS A 48 -2.86 -8.09 17.06
CA LYS A 48 -2.40 -8.04 15.67
C LYS A 48 -3.31 -8.94 14.83
N CYS A 49 -3.84 -8.42 13.74
CA CYS A 49 -4.58 -9.20 12.75
C CYS A 49 -3.61 -9.81 11.74
N ASP A 50 -4.00 -10.92 11.09
CA ASP A 50 -3.22 -11.53 10.00
C ASP A 50 -3.46 -10.83 8.65
N VAL A 51 -3.57 -9.49 8.70
CA VAL A 51 -3.81 -8.63 7.54
C VAL A 51 -2.67 -7.63 7.45
N GLU A 52 -1.80 -7.84 6.46
CA GLU A 52 -0.60 -7.05 6.24
C GLU A 52 -0.36 -6.87 4.74
N GLY A 53 -0.17 -5.62 4.29
CA GLY A 53 0.03 -5.35 2.87
C GLY A 53 -0.20 -3.91 2.47
N SER A 54 -0.71 -3.67 1.27
CA SER A 54 -0.91 -2.30 0.76
C SER A 54 -2.34 -1.81 0.98
N LEU A 55 -2.48 -0.57 1.45
CA LEU A 55 -3.75 0.08 1.72
C LEU A 55 -4.15 1.00 0.56
N PHE A 56 -5.42 0.95 0.18
CA PHE A 56 -6.01 1.78 -0.84
C PHE A 56 -7.29 2.43 -0.30
N LEU A 57 -7.37 3.75 -0.40
CA LEU A 57 -8.62 4.48 -0.26
C LEU A 57 -9.23 4.62 -1.65
N VAL A 58 -10.45 4.11 -1.83
CA VAL A 58 -11.10 4.03 -3.14
C VAL A 58 -12.49 4.64 -3.13
N VAL A 59 -12.92 5.04 -4.32
CA VAL A 59 -14.29 5.44 -4.63
C VAL A 59 -14.99 4.29 -5.34
N THR A 60 -16.22 3.99 -4.93
CA THR A 60 -17.07 2.99 -5.58
C THR A 60 -18.25 3.68 -6.28
N LYS A 61 -18.91 2.97 -7.21
CA LYS A 61 -20.20 3.39 -7.78
C LYS A 61 -21.38 3.10 -6.84
N GLN A 62 -21.13 2.47 -5.70
CA GLN A 62 -22.17 2.06 -4.80
C GLN A 62 -22.65 3.26 -4.00
N SER A 63 -23.89 3.71 -4.23
CA SER A 63 -24.42 4.90 -3.55
C SER A 63 -24.57 4.74 -2.03
N SER A 64 -24.66 3.51 -1.50
CA SER A 64 -24.71 3.26 -0.06
C SER A 64 -23.35 3.44 0.62
N ASP A 65 -22.27 3.10 -0.08
CA ASP A 65 -20.90 3.07 0.45
C ASP A 65 -19.92 3.63 -0.59
N PRO A 66 -20.01 4.95 -0.88
CA PRO A 66 -19.28 5.55 -1.99
C PRO A 66 -17.76 5.55 -1.81
N TYR A 67 -17.28 5.35 -0.58
CA TYR A 67 -15.87 5.30 -0.25
C TYR A 67 -15.56 4.09 0.61
N GLN A 68 -14.46 3.40 0.26
CA GLN A 68 -13.99 2.22 0.97
C GLN A 68 -12.48 2.27 1.15
N ALA A 69 -12.00 1.73 2.27
CA ALA A 69 -10.60 1.45 2.51
C ALA A 69 -10.35 -0.05 2.35
N ILE A 70 -9.37 -0.42 1.54
CA ILE A 70 -9.04 -1.81 1.20
C ILE A 70 -7.58 -2.07 1.52
N VAL A 71 -7.31 -3.08 2.34
CA VAL A 71 -5.96 -3.62 2.53
C VAL A 71 -5.85 -4.91 1.73
N LEU A 72 -5.00 -4.89 0.69
CA LEU A 72 -4.64 -6.09 -0.04
C LEU A 72 -3.61 -6.86 0.78
N ASN A 73 -4.01 -8.03 1.26
CA ASN A 73 -3.18 -8.86 2.11
C ASN A 73 -2.09 -9.56 1.30
N ARG A 74 -0.87 -9.60 1.83
CA ARG A 74 0.27 -10.30 1.23
C ARG A 74 0.46 -11.69 1.80
N ASN A 75 -0.09 -11.94 2.99
CA ASN A 75 0.11 -13.18 3.74
C ASN A 75 -0.97 -14.22 3.44
N SER A 76 -2.16 -13.77 3.00
CA SER A 76 -3.28 -14.64 2.64
C SER A 76 -4.11 -14.03 1.51
N ALA A 77 -5.09 -14.79 1.00
CA ALA A 77 -6.05 -14.29 0.01
C ALA A 77 -7.18 -13.44 0.64
N GLU A 78 -7.24 -13.38 1.98
CA GLU A 78 -8.28 -12.63 2.70
C GLU A 78 -7.88 -11.16 2.81
N ASN A 79 -8.48 -10.35 1.95
CA ASN A 79 -8.33 -8.89 1.96
C ASN A 79 -9.27 -8.27 2.98
N PHE A 80 -8.82 -7.19 3.62
CA PHE A 80 -9.67 -6.41 4.50
C PHE A 80 -10.32 -5.27 3.73
N ILE A 81 -11.65 -5.14 3.85
CA ILE A 81 -12.44 -4.08 3.22
C ILE A 81 -13.25 -3.39 4.31
N MET A 82 -13.21 -2.07 4.35
CA MET A 82 -13.91 -1.24 5.33
C MET A 82 -14.61 -0.08 4.64
N SER A 83 -15.93 0.01 4.79
CA SER A 83 -16.70 1.17 4.34
C SER A 83 -16.40 2.40 5.19
N ILE A 84 -16.34 3.57 4.56
CA ILE A 84 -16.14 4.84 5.26
C ILE A 84 -17.50 5.40 5.69
N THR A 85 -17.78 5.35 6.99
CA THR A 85 -19.05 5.81 7.59
C THR A 85 -18.93 7.25 8.10
N PRO A 86 -19.99 8.09 8.05
CA PRO A 86 -19.93 9.47 8.55
C PRO A 86 -19.69 9.57 10.07
N VAL A 87 -20.04 8.55 10.84
CA VAL A 87 -19.82 8.51 12.30
C VAL A 87 -18.43 7.99 12.69
N MET A 88 -17.61 7.61 11.71
CA MET A 88 -16.24 7.16 11.94
C MET A 88 -15.38 8.28 12.51
N GLN A 89 -14.56 7.95 13.50
CA GLN A 89 -13.60 8.85 14.12
C GLN A 89 -12.18 8.38 13.83
N LEU A 90 -11.31 9.33 13.49
CA LEU A 90 -9.90 9.10 13.23
C LEU A 90 -9.06 9.77 14.31
N GLN A 91 -8.06 9.06 14.79
CA GLN A 91 -7.03 9.61 15.66
C GLN A 91 -5.67 9.25 15.09
N HIS A 92 -4.91 10.27 14.71
CA HIS A 92 -3.53 10.11 14.29
C HIS A 92 -2.64 10.03 15.53
N GLN A 93 -1.99 8.89 15.73
CA GLN A 93 -1.03 8.70 16.82
C GLN A 93 0.19 7.94 16.30
N ASP A 94 1.32 8.61 16.08
CA ASP A 94 2.54 7.96 15.57
C ASP A 94 2.92 6.69 16.38
N PRO A 95 3.14 5.51 15.76
CA PRO A 95 3.16 5.19 14.32
C PRO A 95 1.84 4.69 13.69
N TYR A 96 0.72 4.84 14.37
CA TYR A 96 -0.58 4.32 14.04
C TYR A 96 -1.58 5.38 13.55
N LEU A 97 -2.54 4.94 12.75
CA LEU A 97 -3.81 5.61 12.54
C LEU A 97 -4.89 4.78 13.24
N ILE A 98 -5.51 5.35 14.27
CA ILE A 98 -6.57 4.69 15.03
C ILE A 98 -7.91 5.10 14.45
N ILE A 99 -8.75 4.11 14.21
CA ILE A 99 -10.08 4.26 13.63
C ILE A 99 -11.07 3.70 14.64
N LYS A 100 -12.04 4.53 15.03
CA LYS A 100 -13.14 4.13 15.90
C LYS A 100 -14.44 4.23 15.10
N GLN A 101 -15.15 3.12 15.00
CA GLN A 101 -16.41 3.02 14.27
C GLN A 101 -17.47 2.34 15.15
N PRO A 102 -18.67 2.94 15.30
CA PRO A 102 -19.80 2.22 15.89
C PRO A 102 -20.30 1.17 14.89
N VAL A 103 -20.41 -0.07 15.34
CA VAL A 103 -20.93 -1.20 14.58
C VAL A 103 -22.04 -1.82 15.43
N GLU A 104 -23.29 -1.60 14.99
CA GLU A 104 -24.50 -2.00 15.73
C GLU A 104 -24.47 -1.45 17.17
N ASP A 105 -24.51 -2.32 18.18
CA ASP A 105 -24.50 -1.97 19.60
C ASP A 105 -23.09 -1.89 20.20
N THR A 106 -22.06 -2.10 19.39
CA THR A 106 -20.65 -2.14 19.84
C THR A 106 -19.81 -1.07 19.16
N THR A 107 -18.64 -0.79 19.72
CA THR A 107 -17.63 0.04 19.09
C THR A 107 -16.49 -0.86 18.63
N CYS A 108 -16.25 -0.89 17.32
CA CYS A 108 -15.04 -1.46 16.77
C CYS A 108 -13.94 -0.39 16.75
N ILE A 109 -12.79 -0.71 17.36
CA ILE A 109 -11.60 0.15 17.33
C ILE A 109 -10.50 -0.63 16.62
N ARG A 110 -9.96 -0.04 15.56
CA ARG A 110 -8.88 -0.60 14.75
C ARG A 110 -7.69 0.34 14.74
N GLY A 111 -6.49 -0.22 14.70
CA GLY A 111 -5.24 0.50 14.60
C GLY A 111 -4.53 0.06 13.34
N ILE A 112 -4.17 1.00 12.46
CA ILE A 112 -3.41 0.70 11.26
C ILE A 112 -2.01 1.24 11.48
N TRP A 113 -1.02 0.35 11.55
CA TRP A 113 0.39 0.73 11.54
C TRP A 113 0.85 1.01 10.12
N PHE A 114 1.68 2.04 9.93
CA PHE A 114 2.24 2.39 8.63
C PHE A 114 3.76 2.28 8.66
N HIS A 115 4.34 1.71 7.60
CA HIS A 115 5.78 1.70 7.41
C HIS A 115 6.34 3.11 7.15
N SER A 116 5.62 3.93 6.40
CA SER A 116 6.00 5.31 6.07
C SER A 116 5.15 6.32 6.81
N ALA A 117 5.81 7.26 7.51
CA ALA A 117 5.13 8.36 8.20
C ALA A 117 4.45 9.33 7.24
N ASP A 118 5.05 9.59 6.07
CA ASP A 118 4.49 10.48 5.05
C ASP A 118 3.20 9.89 4.46
N GLU A 119 3.20 8.58 4.18
CA GLU A 119 2.01 7.88 3.70
C GLU A 119 0.90 7.88 4.74
N ARG A 120 1.24 7.74 6.03
CA ARG A 120 0.29 7.82 7.14
C ARG A 120 -0.35 9.21 7.23
N ILE A 121 0.44 10.27 7.15
CA ILE A 121 -0.06 11.66 7.18
C ILE A 121 -1.01 11.88 6.01
N ALA A 122 -0.58 11.57 4.79
CA ALA A 122 -1.39 11.71 3.58
C ALA A 122 -2.68 10.87 3.65
N MET A 123 -2.61 9.64 4.18
CA MET A 123 -3.79 8.78 4.33
C MET A 123 -4.76 9.30 5.38
N ASN A 124 -4.26 9.81 6.51
CA ASN A 124 -5.11 10.45 7.52
C ASN A 124 -5.84 11.66 6.94
N GLU A 125 -5.14 12.55 6.24
CA GLU A 125 -5.75 13.73 5.60
C GLU A 125 -6.80 13.32 4.56
N ALA A 126 -6.48 12.37 3.68
CA ALA A 126 -7.40 11.87 2.66
C ALA A 126 -8.67 11.25 3.29
N LEU A 127 -8.51 10.44 4.34
CA LEU A 127 -9.63 9.85 5.06
C LEU A 127 -10.48 10.91 5.78
N GLN A 128 -9.87 11.90 6.45
CA GLN A 128 -10.60 12.98 7.10
C GLN A 128 -11.45 13.76 6.09
N MET A 129 -10.87 14.17 4.96
CA MET A 129 -11.61 14.86 3.90
C MET A 129 -12.74 13.98 3.34
N THR A 130 -12.50 12.67 3.23
CA THR A 130 -13.50 11.71 2.74
C THR A 130 -14.68 11.57 3.71
N ILE A 131 -14.42 11.45 5.02
CA ILE A 131 -15.46 11.42 6.05
C ILE A 131 -16.29 12.70 6.00
N GLU A 132 -15.68 13.87 5.83
CA GLU A 132 -16.41 15.14 5.68
C GLU A 132 -17.29 15.18 4.42
N ARG A 133 -16.81 14.64 3.30
CA ARG A 133 -17.61 14.52 2.06
C ARG A 133 -18.81 13.62 2.27
N VAL A 134 -18.63 12.47 2.93
CA VAL A 134 -19.72 11.55 3.27
C VAL A 134 -20.71 12.19 4.23
N LYS A 135 -20.26 12.94 5.25
CA LYS A 135 -21.13 13.70 6.17
C LYS A 135 -21.99 14.73 5.44
N LYS A 136 -21.45 15.37 4.40
CA LYS A 136 -22.18 16.33 3.57
C LYS A 136 -23.10 15.68 2.53
N GLY A 137 -23.20 14.35 2.50
CA GLY A 137 -23.98 13.61 1.51
C GLY A 137 -23.42 13.71 0.09
N HIS A 138 -22.12 14.02 -0.05
CA HIS A 138 -21.50 14.11 -1.36
C HIS A 138 -21.28 12.70 -1.91
N VAL A 139 -22.11 12.32 -2.87
CA VAL A 139 -21.88 11.13 -3.70
C VAL A 139 -20.90 11.53 -4.80
N PRO A 140 -19.75 10.84 -4.94
CA PRO A 140 -18.79 11.13 -6.00
C PRO A 140 -19.44 11.11 -7.36
N LEU A 141 -19.13 12.10 -8.21
CA LEU A 141 -19.64 12.22 -9.58
C LEU A 141 -19.45 10.94 -10.41
N ALA A 142 -18.47 10.10 -10.06
CA ALA A 142 -18.25 8.76 -10.58
C ALA A 142 -19.46 7.80 -10.47
N THR A 143 -20.39 8.06 -9.53
CA THR A 143 -21.61 7.27 -9.29
C THR A 143 -22.76 7.71 -10.18
N LEU A 144 -22.76 8.98 -10.59
CA LEU A 144 -23.77 9.55 -11.47
C LEU A 144 -23.31 9.33 -12.91
N GLY A 145 -23.77 8.22 -13.50
CA GLY A 145 -23.68 7.97 -14.93
C GLY A 145 -24.52 8.95 -15.75
N ILE A 146 -24.27 10.25 -15.64
CA ILE A 146 -24.87 11.25 -16.51
C ILE A 146 -24.07 11.19 -17.82
N SER A 147 -24.55 10.33 -18.72
CA SER A 147 -24.41 10.57 -20.15
C SER A 147 -25.07 11.91 -20.44
N THR A 148 -24.28 12.95 -20.66
CA THR A 148 -24.77 14.18 -21.28
C THR A 148 -25.14 13.86 -22.72
N THR A 149 -26.40 13.45 -22.92
CA THR A 149 -27.09 13.58 -24.20
C THR A 149 -27.53 15.02 -24.35
N SER A 150 -26.95 15.70 -25.34
CA SER A 150 -27.53 16.91 -25.95
C SER A 150 -27.42 16.76 -27.47
N GLU A 151 -28.58 16.50 -28.09
CA GLU A 151 -28.87 16.59 -29.53
C GLU A 151 -28.56 18.01 -30.05
N SER A 152 -28.26 18.32 -31.32
CA SER A 152 -28.85 18.01 -32.63
C SER A 152 -27.90 18.63 -33.70
N ASN A 153 -27.83 18.32 -34.99
CA ASN A 153 -28.88 18.10 -35.98
C ASN A 153 -28.26 17.68 -37.34
N GLY A 154 -28.99 16.86 -38.12
CA GLY A 154 -28.97 16.71 -39.61
C GLY A 154 -27.65 16.36 -40.31
N THR A 155 -27.54 15.27 -41.08
CA THR A 155 -28.19 15.15 -42.41
C THR A 155 -28.02 13.71 -42.94
N ALA A 156 -29.06 13.21 -43.60
CA ALA A 156 -29.16 11.89 -44.23
C ALA A 156 -28.10 11.61 -45.31
N THR A 157 -27.89 10.32 -45.65
CA THR A 157 -28.06 9.76 -47.02
C THR A 157 -27.35 8.40 -47.20
N THR A 158 -28.20 7.36 -47.33
CA THR A 158 -28.16 6.16 -48.21
C THR A 158 -27.03 5.12 -48.25
N THR A 159 -27.54 3.89 -48.44
CA THR A 159 -27.08 2.77 -49.30
C THR A 159 -26.04 1.75 -48.78
N ALA A 160 -26.60 0.57 -48.45
CA ALA A 160 -26.40 -0.72 -49.13
C ALA A 160 -25.10 -1.53 -48.97
N ALA A 161 -25.36 -2.84 -48.87
CA ALA A 161 -24.56 -3.99 -49.29
C ALA A 161 -23.50 -4.56 -48.33
N ALA A 162 -23.88 -5.68 -47.69
CA ALA A 162 -22.98 -6.82 -47.45
C ALA A 162 -22.63 -7.49 -48.80
N PRO A 163 -21.50 -8.20 -48.95
CA PRO A 163 -21.39 -9.55 -48.35
C PRO A 163 -19.96 -10.03 -47.94
N ARG A 164 -19.94 -10.87 -46.90
CA ARG A 164 -19.35 -12.24 -46.80
C ARG A 164 -17.84 -12.52 -46.99
N ALA A 165 -17.38 -13.48 -46.16
CA ALA A 165 -16.19 -14.38 -46.19
C ALA A 165 -14.92 -13.85 -45.47
N ALA A 166 -14.14 -14.62 -44.67
CA ALA A 166 -14.18 -16.01 -44.19
C ALA A 166 -13.16 -16.20 -43.02
N SER A 167 -13.41 -17.21 -42.15
CA SER A 167 -12.50 -18.20 -41.46
C SER A 167 -11.07 -17.81 -41.02
N ALA A 168 -10.41 -18.34 -39.97
CA ALA A 168 -10.54 -19.47 -39.04
C ALA A 168 -9.63 -19.15 -37.81
N ASP A 169 -10.03 -19.45 -36.57
CA ASP A 169 -9.54 -20.59 -35.76
C ASP A 169 -8.01 -20.86 -35.81
N GLU A 170 -7.32 -20.63 -34.69
CA GLU A 170 -6.51 -21.70 -34.06
C GLU A 170 -6.17 -21.36 -32.61
N ALA A 171 -6.46 -22.33 -31.75
CA ALA A 171 -6.20 -22.36 -30.33
C ALA A 171 -4.81 -22.94 -30.02
N THR A 172 -4.43 -22.83 -28.75
CA THR A 172 -3.64 -23.82 -27.98
C THR A 172 -2.16 -23.51 -27.72
N ALA A 173 -1.91 -23.29 -26.42
CA ALA A 173 -0.78 -23.70 -25.58
C ALA A 173 0.65 -23.27 -25.96
N MET A 174 1.40 -22.80 -24.94
CA MET A 174 2.34 -23.70 -24.27
C MET A 174 2.79 -23.13 -22.92
N ALA A 175 2.71 -24.02 -21.92
CA ALA A 175 3.26 -23.89 -20.59
C ALA A 175 4.73 -24.37 -20.56
N SER A 176 5.36 -24.09 -19.41
CA SER A 176 6.62 -24.67 -18.90
C SER A 176 7.93 -24.15 -19.50
N VAL A 177 8.78 -23.62 -18.61
CA VAL A 177 9.94 -24.37 -18.11
C VAL A 177 10.44 -23.80 -16.78
N LEU A 178 10.46 -24.67 -15.77
CA LEU A 178 11.20 -24.57 -14.51
C LEU A 178 12.29 -25.65 -14.56
N SER A 179 13.55 -25.29 -14.33
CA SER A 179 14.60 -26.10 -13.67
C SER A 179 15.91 -25.32 -13.66
N VAL A 180 16.44 -24.94 -12.49
CA VAL A 180 17.35 -25.71 -11.60
C VAL A 180 18.76 -25.86 -12.20
N ALA A 181 19.73 -25.21 -11.56
CA ALA A 181 21.06 -25.78 -11.31
C ALA A 181 21.78 -24.98 -10.20
N ALA A 182 22.16 -25.69 -9.15
CA ALA A 182 23.16 -25.30 -8.16
C ALA A 182 24.56 -25.66 -8.68
N ALA A 183 25.60 -24.90 -8.29
CA ALA A 183 26.92 -25.43 -7.92
C ALA A 183 27.91 -24.29 -7.55
N GLU A 184 28.77 -24.63 -6.61
CA GLU A 184 29.77 -23.85 -5.89
C GLU A 184 30.98 -23.31 -6.70
N ALA A 185 31.54 -22.24 -6.13
CA ALA A 185 32.96 -21.89 -5.97
C ALA A 185 33.96 -22.14 -7.10
N THR A 186 34.61 -21.07 -7.59
CA THR A 186 36.07 -20.91 -7.57
C THR A 186 36.50 -19.44 -7.67
N ASN A 187 37.51 -19.13 -6.86
CA ASN A 187 38.29 -17.91 -6.70
C ASN A 187 38.92 -17.35 -8.01
N SER A 188 39.01 -16.02 -8.16
CA SER A 188 40.27 -15.27 -8.47
C SER A 188 40.05 -13.77 -8.73
N THR A 189 40.57 -13.00 -7.79
CA THR A 189 41.19 -11.66 -7.85
C THR A 189 41.41 -11.03 -9.24
N SER A 190 40.95 -9.79 -9.40
CA SER A 190 41.62 -8.77 -10.23
C SER A 190 41.41 -7.39 -9.61
N THR A 191 42.50 -6.84 -9.11
CA THR A 191 42.68 -5.54 -8.48
C THR A 191 42.53 -4.41 -9.50
N SER A 192 41.74 -3.38 -9.21
CA SER A 192 41.91 -2.06 -9.81
C SER A 192 41.79 -0.98 -8.74
N HIS A 193 42.94 -0.40 -8.41
CA HIS A 193 43.10 0.82 -7.62
C HIS A 193 42.31 1.98 -8.25
N ALA A 194 41.49 2.67 -7.45
CA ALA A 194 41.10 4.05 -7.68
C ALA A 194 41.09 4.80 -6.34
N SER A 195 41.70 5.97 -6.35
CA SER A 195 42.05 6.86 -5.24
C SER A 195 40.86 7.41 -4.43
N PRO A 196 41.08 8.02 -3.24
CA PRO A 196 40.02 8.31 -2.28
C PRO A 196 39.35 9.66 -2.58
N PRO A 197 38.03 9.78 -2.35
CA PRO A 197 37.42 11.07 -2.09
C PRO A 197 37.42 11.34 -0.59
N THR A 198 38.40 12.13 -0.13
CA THR A 198 38.33 12.89 1.11
C THR A 198 37.15 13.88 1.04
N GLY A 199 36.22 13.77 1.98
CA GLY A 199 35.12 14.73 2.13
C GLY A 199 33.78 14.08 2.50
N VAL A 200 33.76 13.18 3.49
CA VAL A 200 32.49 12.68 4.03
C VAL A 200 31.92 13.78 4.92
N ALA A 201 31.04 14.61 4.37
CA ALA A 201 30.13 15.37 5.19
C ALA A 201 29.34 14.35 6.02
N LEU A 202 29.61 14.27 7.31
CA LEU A 202 28.86 13.46 8.27
C LEU A 202 27.46 14.05 8.37
N ASP A 203 26.57 13.64 7.47
CA ASP A 203 25.18 14.03 7.55
C ASP A 203 24.49 13.23 8.66
N LYS A 204 23.57 13.89 9.36
CA LYS A 204 22.81 13.31 10.47
C LYS A 204 22.14 11.99 10.09
N LYS A 205 21.72 11.85 8.82
CA LYS A 205 21.04 10.66 8.32
C LYS A 205 21.99 9.48 8.13
N SER A 206 23.19 9.70 7.59
CA SER A 206 24.23 8.65 7.54
C SER A 206 24.70 8.21 8.93
N LEU A 207 24.83 9.15 9.87
CA LEU A 207 25.12 8.80 11.26
C LEU A 207 23.99 7.98 11.88
N GLN A 208 22.73 8.35 11.65
CA GLN A 208 21.58 7.59 12.14
C GLN A 208 21.51 6.18 11.54
N LEU A 209 21.79 6.03 10.24
CA LEU A 209 21.82 4.73 9.57
C LEU A 209 22.96 3.85 10.10
N ALA A 210 24.14 4.43 10.33
CA ALA A 210 25.25 3.71 10.95
C ALA A 210 24.87 3.25 12.37
N LEU A 211 24.28 4.11 13.19
CA LEU A 211 23.83 3.74 14.54
C LEU A 211 22.75 2.65 14.52
N LEU A 212 21.78 2.73 13.61
CA LEU A 212 20.75 1.70 13.46
C LEU A 212 21.36 0.35 13.05
N SER A 213 22.34 0.37 12.14
CA SER A 213 23.08 -0.82 11.73
C SER A 213 23.91 -1.42 12.86
N LEU A 214 24.52 -0.58 13.71
CA LEU A 214 25.29 -1.06 14.86
C LEU A 214 24.38 -1.68 15.93
N VAL A 215 23.20 -1.13 16.16
CA VAL A 215 22.22 -1.66 17.13
C VAL A 215 21.65 -3.02 16.67
N GLN A 216 21.70 -3.32 15.37
CA GLN A 216 21.29 -4.62 14.83
C GLN A 216 22.42 -5.67 14.85
N ASP A 217 23.67 -5.31 15.15
CA ASP A 217 24.77 -6.29 15.29
C ASP A 217 24.81 -6.83 16.72
N ASP A 218 24.42 -8.09 16.90
CA ASP A 218 24.40 -8.77 18.21
C ASP A 218 25.77 -8.73 18.89
N ARG A 219 26.87 -8.77 18.14
CA ARG A 219 28.24 -8.71 18.71
C ARG A 219 28.54 -7.35 19.30
N PHE A 220 27.99 -6.28 18.72
CA PHE A 220 28.11 -4.93 19.26
C PHE A 220 27.31 -4.80 20.56
N LEU A 221 26.09 -5.33 20.61
CA LEU A 221 25.26 -5.33 21.82
C LEU A 221 25.92 -6.12 22.95
N ASP A 222 26.49 -7.28 22.65
CA ASP A 222 27.24 -8.10 23.62
C ASP A 222 28.46 -7.35 24.16
N LEU A 223 29.22 -6.68 23.28
CA LEU A 223 30.36 -5.88 23.68
C LEU A 223 29.94 -4.69 24.56
N LEU A 224 28.87 -3.99 24.20
CA LEU A 224 28.31 -2.88 24.95
C LEU A 224 27.86 -3.33 26.35
N HIS A 225 27.15 -4.46 26.43
CA HIS A 225 26.72 -5.07 27.68
C HIS A 225 27.93 -5.46 28.56
N SER A 226 28.97 -6.06 27.97
CA SER A 226 30.18 -6.43 28.70
C SER A 226 30.91 -5.22 29.32
N GLN A 227 30.88 -4.07 28.63
CA GLN A 227 31.46 -2.82 29.13
C GLN A 227 30.57 -2.16 30.18
N TYR A 228 29.26 -2.17 29.99
CA TYR A 228 28.30 -1.68 30.97
C TYR A 228 28.46 -2.42 32.31
N LEU A 229 28.50 -3.75 32.30
CA LEU A 229 28.70 -4.57 33.49
C LEU A 229 30.03 -4.23 34.19
N ARG A 230 31.11 -4.04 33.43
CA ARG A 230 32.41 -3.61 33.98
C ARG A 230 32.31 -2.28 34.72
N VAL A 231 31.64 -1.29 34.14
CA VAL A 231 31.47 0.04 34.75
C VAL A 231 30.58 -0.03 35.99
N VAL A 232 29.48 -0.79 35.93
CA VAL A 232 28.58 -0.99 37.08
C VAL A 232 29.32 -1.67 38.23
N HIS A 233 30.10 -2.71 37.95
CA HIS A 233 30.89 -3.42 38.95
C HIS A 233 31.99 -2.52 39.55
N ALA A 234 32.63 -1.67 38.73
CA ALA A 234 33.62 -0.69 39.20
C ALA A 234 33.01 0.38 40.11
N ARG A 235 31.75 0.79 39.85
CA ARG A 235 31.00 1.75 40.69
C ARG A 235 30.47 1.16 41.98
N SER A 236 30.11 -0.12 41.99
CA SER A 236 29.66 -0.84 43.20
C SER A 236 30.77 -1.13 44.20
N LYS A 237 32.04 -0.97 43.80
CA LYS A 237 33.24 -1.27 44.62
C LYS A 237 33.85 -0.03 45.29
N LYS A 238 33.16 1.11 45.22
CA LYS A 238 33.56 2.40 45.78
C LYS A 238 32.51 2.86 46.79
#